data_AF-A0A8J7J0E4-F1
#
_entry.id   AF-A0A8J7J0E4-F1
#
_cell.length_a   1.000
_cell.length_b   1.000
_cell.length_c   1.000
_cell.angle_alpha   90.00
_cell.angle_beta   90.00
_cell.angle_gamma   90.00
#
_symmetry.space_group_name_H-M   'P 1'
#
loop_
_entity.id
_entity.type
_entity.pdbx_description
1 polymer ?
#
loop_
_entity_poly.entity_id
_entity_poly.type
_entity_poly.pdbx_seq_one_letter_code
_entity_poly.pdbx_strand_id
1 'polypeptide(L)' 'MNYERLSEALAHFRQIAFHEKRSPTFMEITSYPHLENVASNVLDFYFNPNAEHGLGLLLLEALLSLVATPVTM' A
#
# COMPACT_ATOMS: atom_id res chain seq x y z
N MET A 1 -10.95 -21.42 27.41
CA MET A 1 -11.40 -20.71 26.20
C MET A 1 -12.87 -20.34 26.41
N ASN A 2 -13.23 -19.06 26.46
CA ASN A 2 -14.62 -18.65 26.73
C ASN A 2 -15.37 -18.52 25.40
N TYR A 3 -16.18 -19.52 25.07
CA TYR A 3 -16.89 -19.62 23.80
C TYR A 3 -17.87 -18.46 23.55
N GLU A 4 -18.41 -17.86 24.62
CA GLU A 4 -19.30 -16.69 24.54
C GLU A 4 -18.58 -15.44 24.02
N ARG A 5 -17.33 -15.23 24.45
CA ARG A 5 -16.54 -14.09 23.98
C ARG A 5 -16.15 -14.24 22.51
N LEU A 6 -15.96 -15.48 22.06
CA LEU A 6 -15.65 -15.79 20.66
C LEU A 6 -16.88 -15.56 19.77
N SER A 7 -18.06 -16.01 20.21
CA SER A 7 -19.30 -15.82 19.46
C SER A 7 -19.68 -14.34 19.33
N GLU A 8 -19.50 -13.56 20.40
CA GLU A 8 -19.74 -12.11 20.40
C GLU A 8 -18.78 -11.37 19.45
N ALA A 9 -17.49 -11.70 19.49
CA ALA A 9 -16.50 -11.14 18.56
C ALA A 9 -16.82 -11.45 17.09
N LEU A 10 -17.26 -12.68 16.80
CA LEU A 10 -17.67 -13.08 15.45
C LEU A 10 -18.95 -12.36 14.99
N ALA A 11 -19.91 -12.14 15.89
CA ALA A 11 -21.12 -11.38 15.58
C ALA A 11 -20.79 -9.92 15.21
N HIS A 12 -19.88 -9.28 15.95
CA HIS A 12 -19.39 -7.94 15.65
C HIS A 12 -18.63 -7.90 14.32
N PHE A 13 -17.75 -8.88 14.07
CA PHE A 13 -16.98 -8.95 12.82
C PHE A 13 -17.88 -9.03 11.58
N ARG A 14 -18.98 -9.79 11.64
CA ARG A 14 -19.95 -9.91 10.53
C ARG A 14 -20.71 -8.62 10.23
N GLN A 15 -20.78 -7.68 11.16
CA GLN A 15 -21.43 -6.38 10.97
C GLN A 15 -20.50 -5.36 10.28
N ILE A 16 -19.21 -5.65 10.20
CA ILE A 16 -18.25 -4.83 9.46
C ILE A 16 -18.61 -4.97 7.98
N ALA A 17 -19.20 -3.92 7.42
CA ALA A 17 -19.41 -3.82 5.98
C ALA A 17 -18.03 -3.84 5.32
N PHE A 18 -17.69 -4.92 4.63
CA PHE A 18 -16.52 -4.94 3.76
C PHE A 18 -16.80 -3.98 2.62
N HIS A 19 -16.26 -2.77 2.75
CA HIS A 19 -16.40 -1.73 1.75
C HIS A 19 -15.67 -2.13 0.46
N GLU A 20 -16.44 -2.13 -0.63
CA GLU A 20 -16.10 -2.24 -2.05
C GLU A 20 -15.25 -3.42 -2.53
N LYS A 21 -15.68 -3.96 -3.68
CA LYS A 21 -14.89 -4.90 -4.47
C LYS A 21 -13.66 -4.15 -4.97
N ARG A 22 -12.53 -4.26 -4.27
CA ARG A 22 -11.26 -3.68 -4.75
C ARG A 22 -10.84 -4.36 -6.05
N SER A 23 -10.36 -3.58 -7.00
CA SER A 23 -9.65 -4.14 -8.16
C SER A 23 -8.40 -4.87 -7.68
N PRO A 24 -8.05 -6.02 -8.28
CA PRO A 24 -6.84 -6.73 -7.91
C PRO A 24 -5.62 -5.85 -8.21
N THR A 25 -4.71 -5.78 -7.25
CA THR A 25 -3.41 -5.11 -7.39
C THR A 25 -2.57 -5.84 -8.44
N PHE A 26 -1.56 -5.17 -9.01
CA PHE A 26 -0.64 -5.84 -9.94
C PHE A 26 0.08 -7.03 -9.27
N MET A 27 0.31 -6.96 -7.95
CA MET A 27 0.93 -8.04 -7.19
C MET A 27 0.00 -9.24 -6.98
N GLU A 28 -1.30 -9.00 -6.79
CA GLU A 28 -2.30 -10.07 -6.79
C GLU A 28 -2.39 -10.71 -8.19
N ILE A 29 -2.33 -9.91 -9.25
CA ILE A 29 -2.34 -10.40 -10.64
C ILE A 29 -1.09 -11.26 -10.93
N THR A 30 0.08 -10.85 -10.44
CA THR A 30 1.34 -11.58 -10.65
C THR A 30 1.57 -12.73 -9.65
N SER A 31 0.60 -13.03 -8.77
CA SER A 31 0.69 -14.06 -7.73
C SER A 31 1.75 -13.83 -6.64
N TYR A 32 2.12 -12.57 -6.38
CA TYR A 32 3.03 -12.17 -5.29
C TYR A 32 2.44 -11.14 -4.30
N PRO A 33 1.20 -11.29 -3.80
CA PRO A 33 0.55 -10.29 -2.94
C PRO A 33 1.27 -10.10 -1.59
N HIS A 34 1.95 -11.12 -1.09
CA HIS A 34 2.70 -11.07 0.17
C HIS A 34 3.93 -10.14 0.11
N LEU A 35 4.36 -9.73 -1.10
CA LEU A 35 5.46 -8.79 -1.29
C LEU A 35 5.02 -7.32 -1.25
N GLU A 36 3.71 -7.05 -1.16
CA GLU A 36 3.17 -5.68 -1.12
C GLU A 36 3.82 -4.86 0.00
N ASN A 37 3.87 -5.41 1.21
CA ASN A 37 4.52 -4.76 2.35
C ASN A 37 6.02 -4.52 2.11
N VAL A 38 6.72 -5.45 1.45
CA VAL A 38 8.15 -5.32 1.17
C VAL A 38 8.39 -4.16 0.19
N ALA A 39 7.60 -4.10 -0.89
CA ALA A 39 7.70 -3.01 -1.85
C ALA A 39 7.33 -1.66 -1.22
N SER A 40 6.26 -1.62 -0.42
CA SER A 40 5.87 -0.40 0.29
C SER A 40 6.97 0.09 1.22
N ASN A 41 7.63 -0.79 1.98
CA ASN A 41 8.74 -0.40 2.85
C ASN A 41 9.93 0.20 2.05
N VAL A 42 10.22 -0.35 0.88
CA VAL A 42 11.27 0.19 0.00
C VAL A 42 10.87 1.57 -0.51
N LEU A 43 9.62 1.73 -0.95
CA LEU A 43 9.10 3.02 -1.40
C LEU A 43 9.10 4.05 -0.28
N ASP A 44 8.65 3.70 0.93
CA ASP A 44 8.64 4.57 2.10
C ASP A 44 10.05 5.06 2.45
N PHE A 45 11.07 4.20 2.34
CA PHE A 45 12.46 4.59 2.54
C PHE A 45 12.91 5.66 1.54
N TYR A 46 12.62 5.49 0.24
CA TYR A 46 13.04 6.42 -0.81
C TYR A 46 12.17 7.69 -0.89
N PHE A 47 10.92 7.63 -0.46
CA PHE A 47 10.03 8.79 -0.41
C PHE A 47 10.30 9.72 0.77
N ASN A 48 11.07 9.28 1.77
CA ASN A 48 11.49 10.11 2.88
C ASN A 48 12.73 10.95 2.52
N PRO A 49 12.62 12.29 2.34
CA PRO A 49 13.76 13.12 1.95
C PRO A 49 14.90 13.16 2.98
N ASN A 50 14.59 12.83 4.24
CA ASN A 50 15.52 12.86 5.35
C ASN A 50 16.12 11.48 5.66
N ALA A 51 15.81 10.44 4.87
CA ALA A 51 16.38 9.12 5.08
C ALA A 51 17.87 9.06 4.67
N GLU A 52 18.55 8.03 5.15
CA GLU A 52 20.01 7.86 5.04
C GLU A 52 20.52 7.68 3.60
N HIS A 53 19.63 7.53 2.61
CA HIS A 53 20.01 7.46 1.20
C HIS A 53 20.54 8.80 0.63
N GLY A 54 20.33 9.93 1.33
CA GLY A 54 20.95 11.21 0.98
C GLY A 54 20.46 11.84 -0.34
N LEU A 55 19.29 11.44 -0.84
CA LEU A 55 18.74 11.94 -2.10
C LEU A 55 17.93 13.24 -1.91
N GLY A 56 17.60 13.61 -0.66
CA GLY A 56 16.76 14.77 -0.40
C GLY A 56 15.44 14.68 -1.17
N LEU A 57 15.09 15.75 -1.89
CA LEU A 57 13.86 15.82 -2.70
C LEU A 57 14.01 15.25 -4.12
N LEU A 58 15.20 14.80 -4.52
CA LEU A 58 15.51 14.44 -5.90
C LEU A 58 14.54 13.42 -6.51
N LEU A 59 14.17 12.38 -5.75
CA LEU A 59 13.23 11.35 -6.22
C LEU A 59 11.84 11.94 -6.49
N LEU A 60 11.34 12.78 -5.58
CA LEU A 60 10.04 13.44 -5.72
C LEU A 60 10.05 14.43 -6.89
N GLU A 61 11.11 15.22 -7.02
CA GLU A 61 11.29 16.17 -8.13
C GLU A 61 11.34 15.44 -9.49
N ALA A 62 12.07 14.33 -9.58
CA ALA A 62 12.13 13.52 -10.79
C ALA A 62 10.74 12.95 -11.15
N LEU A 63 10.01 12.41 -10.18
CA LEU A 63 8.66 11.88 -10.41
C LEU A 63 7.68 12.99 -10.84
N LEU A 64 7.72 14.15 -10.18
CA LEU A 64 6.89 15.29 -10.55
C LEU A 64 7.25 15.81 -11.95
N SER A 65 8.52 15.79 -12.33
CA SER A 65 8.94 16.22 -13.66
C SER A 65 8.33 15.35 -14.76
N LEU A 66 8.24 14.03 -14.54
CA LEU A 66 7.65 13.08 -15.49
C LEU A 66 6.14 13.24 -15.65
N VAL A 67 5.44 13.56 -14.55
CA VAL A 67 3.99 13.78 -14.55
C VAL A 67 3.64 15.16 -15.12
N ALA A 68 4.47 16.17 -14.86
CA ALA A 68 4.27 17.53 -15.35
C ALA A 68 4.61 17.66 -16.84
N THR A 69 5.49 16.82 -17.39
CA THR A 69 5.65 16.72 -18.84
C THR A 69 4.44 16.02 -19.44
N PRO A 70 3.71 16.65 -20.39
CA PRO A 70 2.69 15.93 -21.14
C PRO A 70 3.39 14.77 -21.86
N VAL A 71 2.96 13.54 -21.57
CA VAL A 71 3.38 12.37 -22.33
C VAL A 71 2.82 12.57 -23.74
N THR A 72 3.66 13.05 -24.66
CA THR A 72 3.35 13.03 -26.09
C THR A 72 3.35 11.56 -26.51
N MET A 73 2.18 10.93 -26.45
CA MET A 73 1.94 9.63 -27.10
C MET A 73 1.85 9.79 -28.61
#